data_AF-A0A963SCG4-F1
#
_entry.id   AF-A0A963SCG4-F1
#
_cell.length_a   1.000
_cell.length_b   1.000
_cell.length_c   1.000
_cell.angle_alpha   90.00
_cell.angle_beta   90.00
_cell.angle_gamma   90.00
#
_symmetry.space_group_name_H-M   'P 1'
#
loop_
_entity.id
_entity.type
_entity.pdbx_description
1 polymer ?
#
loop_
_entity_poly.entity_id
_entity_poly.type
_entity_poly.pdbx_seq_one_letter_code
_entity_poly.pdbx_strand_id
1 'polypeptide(L)'
;MPASAVPGGQIGTLEQGRYTCELPGDASGATGEHVPEADFRIVSASSYRANGRIGSYLLTGDRVVMTSGPHQGVRFHRVSTGFLRVIGKDGKDGPLRCVLTTRNNS
;
A
#
# COMPACT_ATOMS: atom_id res chain seq x y z
N MET A 1 18.25 13.33 -21.72
CA MET A 1 16.81 13.64 -21.52
C MET A 1 16.65 14.14 -20.09
N PRO A 2 16.03 15.31 -19.83
CA PRO A 2 15.89 15.84 -18.48
C PRO A 2 14.82 15.04 -17.74
N ALA A 3 15.22 14.31 -16.70
CA ALA A 3 14.28 13.69 -15.78
C ALA A 3 13.71 14.78 -14.87
N SER A 4 12.41 15.03 -14.96
CA SER A 4 11.69 15.92 -14.07
C SER A 4 11.93 15.49 -12.62
N ALA A 5 12.71 16.27 -11.88
CA ALA A 5 12.82 16.13 -10.44
C ALA A 5 11.42 16.34 -9.86
N VAL A 6 10.81 15.25 -9.39
CA VAL A 6 9.62 15.35 -8.52
C VAL A 6 9.99 16.24 -7.33
N PRO A 7 9.15 17.21 -6.93
CA PRO A 7 9.44 18.09 -5.80
C PRO A 7 9.82 17.24 -4.59
N GLY A 8 11.03 17.45 -4.08
CA GLY A 8 11.62 16.71 -2.97
C GLY A 8 10.97 16.99 -1.62
N GLY A 9 9.65 16.80 -1.51
CA GLY A 9 9.02 16.52 -0.23
C GLY A 9 9.42 15.10 0.14
N GLN A 10 10.03 14.91 1.32
CA GLN A 10 10.59 13.63 1.80
C GLN A 10 9.79 12.42 1.30
N ILE A 11 10.31 11.78 0.25
CA ILE A 11 9.73 10.55 -0.27
C ILE A 11 10.06 9.49 0.77
N GLY A 12 9.04 9.05 1.50
CA GLY A 12 9.19 7.95 2.43
C GLY A 12 9.38 6.66 1.66
N THR A 13 9.90 5.64 2.33
CA THR A 13 9.92 4.28 1.81
C THR A 13 9.03 3.41 2.69
N LEU A 14 8.28 2.49 2.11
CA LEU A 14 7.61 1.46 2.92
C LEU A 14 8.65 0.46 3.42
N GLU A 15 8.37 -0.11 4.58
CA GLU A 15 9.21 -1.18 5.12
C GLU A 15 9.12 -2.39 4.18
N GLN A 16 10.27 -2.99 3.88
CA GLN A 16 10.35 -4.16 3.00
C GLN A 16 9.73 -5.38 3.70
N GLY A 17 8.72 -5.96 3.08
CA GLY A 17 8.04 -7.14 3.62
C GLY A 17 6.72 -7.40 2.90
N ARG A 18 6.03 -8.46 3.33
CA ARG A 18 4.73 -8.82 2.76
C ARG A 18 3.64 -8.01 3.45
N TYR A 19 2.86 -7.30 2.66
CA TYR A 19 1.65 -6.63 3.10
C TYR A 19 0.46 -7.53 2.76
N THR A 20 -0.23 -7.94 3.79
CA THR A 20 -1.45 -8.76 3.71
C THR A 20 -2.63 -7.80 3.75
N CYS A 21 -3.41 -7.78 2.69
CA CYS A 21 -4.59 -6.93 2.61
C CYS A 21 -5.84 -7.68 3.08
N GLU A 22 -6.60 -7.03 3.94
CA GLU A 22 -7.82 -7.55 4.55
C GLU A 22 -8.86 -6.44 4.58
N LEU A 23 -10.09 -6.77 4.21
CA LEU A 23 -11.24 -5.91 4.39
C LEU A 23 -11.76 -6.18 5.80
N PRO A 24 -11.75 -5.24 6.76
CA PRO A 24 -12.65 -5.32 7.89
C PRO A 24 -14.04 -5.16 7.28
N GLY A 25 -14.84 -6.24 7.31
CA GLY A 25 -16.23 -6.10 6.91
C GLY A 25 -16.88 -5.04 7.79
N ASP A 26 -17.76 -4.27 7.16
CA ASP A 26 -18.40 -3.09 7.72
C ASP A 26 -18.71 -3.22 9.22
N ALA A 27 -18.63 -2.10 9.93
CA ALA A 27 -18.96 -1.97 11.35
C ALA A 27 -20.41 -2.38 11.73
N SER A 28 -21.12 -3.10 10.85
CA SER A 28 -22.42 -3.75 11.06
C SER A 28 -22.41 -5.27 10.85
N GLY A 29 -21.26 -5.93 10.61
CA GLY A 29 -21.12 -7.36 10.91
C GLY A 29 -20.99 -8.33 9.73
N ALA A 30 -19.91 -8.22 8.96
CA ALA A 30 -19.44 -9.38 8.19
C ALA A 30 -17.95 -9.60 8.44
N THR A 31 -17.59 -10.87 8.63
CA THR A 31 -16.24 -11.39 8.82
C THR A 31 -15.25 -10.73 7.87
N GLY A 32 -14.12 -10.25 8.41
CA GLY A 32 -13.13 -9.58 7.59
C GLY A 32 -12.62 -10.48 6.46
N GLU A 33 -12.84 -10.07 5.21
CA GLU A 33 -12.47 -10.87 4.05
C GLU A 33 -11.02 -10.57 3.67
N HIS A 34 -10.17 -11.57 3.79
CA HIS A 34 -8.80 -11.48 3.28
C HIS A 34 -8.85 -11.39 1.76
N VAL A 35 -8.18 -10.37 1.20
CA VAL A 35 -8.14 -10.12 -0.24
C VAL A 35 -6.75 -10.47 -0.75
N PRO A 36 -6.45 -11.76 -1.01
CA PRO A 36 -5.14 -12.17 -1.50
C PRO A 36 -4.81 -11.56 -2.87
N GLU A 37 -5.82 -11.12 -3.62
CA GLU A 37 -5.63 -10.39 -4.88
C GLU A 37 -5.03 -8.99 -4.69
N ALA A 38 -5.28 -8.38 -3.53
CA ALA A 38 -4.71 -7.10 -3.14
C ALA A 38 -3.39 -7.26 -2.37
N ASP A 39 -2.99 -8.49 -2.03
CA ASP A 39 -1.70 -8.72 -1.37
C ASP A 39 -0.55 -8.26 -2.24
N PHE A 40 0.39 -7.56 -1.61
CA PHE A 40 1.61 -7.17 -2.25
C PHE A 40 2.80 -7.28 -1.31
N ARG A 41 3.97 -7.49 -1.88
CA ARG A 41 5.22 -7.47 -1.15
C ARG A 41 6.04 -6.28 -1.60
N ILE A 42 6.53 -5.49 -0.67
CA ILE A 42 7.50 -4.44 -0.97
C ILE A 42 8.85 -5.12 -1.21
N VAL A 43 9.33 -5.00 -2.45
CA VAL A 43 10.64 -5.54 -2.87
C VAL A 43 11.72 -4.48 -2.78
N SER A 44 11.36 -3.20 -2.89
CA SER A 44 12.30 -2.07 -2.77
C SER A 44 11.59 -0.82 -2.24
N ALA A 45 12.38 0.21 -1.92
CA ALA A 45 11.99 1.51 -1.41
C ALA A 45 10.83 2.21 -2.17
N SER A 46 10.65 1.88 -3.45
CA SER A 46 9.62 2.46 -4.33
C SER A 46 9.03 1.43 -5.32
N SER A 47 9.27 0.14 -5.05
CA SER A 47 8.79 -0.97 -5.89
C SER A 47 8.10 -2.04 -5.05
N TYR A 48 6.96 -2.50 -5.55
CA TYR A 48 6.18 -3.58 -4.94
C TYR A 48 5.95 -4.70 -5.94
N ARG A 49 5.62 -5.89 -5.46
CA ARG A 49 5.23 -7.03 -6.28
C ARG A 49 3.88 -7.55 -5.81
N ALA A 50 2.89 -7.53 -6.69
CA ALA A 50 1.53 -7.99 -6.45
C ALA A 50 1.11 -8.94 -7.57
N ASN A 51 0.48 -10.06 -7.21
CA ASN A 51 -0.01 -11.06 -8.19
C ASN A 51 1.04 -11.45 -9.26
N GLY A 52 2.30 -11.63 -8.85
CA GLY A 52 3.43 -11.96 -9.75
C GLY A 52 3.97 -10.80 -10.60
N ARG A 53 3.34 -9.63 -10.58
CA ARG A 53 3.77 -8.44 -11.33
C ARG A 53 4.43 -7.41 -10.43
N ILE A 54 5.44 -6.73 -10.95
CA ILE A 54 6.13 -5.64 -10.23
C ILE A 54 5.45 -4.32 -10.60
N GLY A 55 5.13 -3.52 -9.58
CA GLY A 55 4.63 -2.16 -9.71
C GLY A 55 5.50 -1.18 -8.93
N SER A 56 5.19 0.11 -9.09
CA SER A 56 5.88 1.20 -8.41
C SER A 56 4.87 2.01 -7.60
N TYR A 57 5.32 2.47 -6.44
CA TYR A 57 4.53 3.30 -5.56
C TYR A 57 5.34 4.53 -5.14
N LEU A 58 4.62 5.60 -4.83
CA LEU A 58 5.15 6.84 -4.31
C LEU A 58 4.59 7.02 -2.90
N LEU A 59 5.45 7.02 -1.89
CA LEU A 59 5.05 7.37 -0.52
C LEU A 59 5.46 8.81 -0.23
N THR A 60 4.49 9.65 0.12
CA THR A 60 4.67 11.06 0.42
C THR A 60 4.10 11.33 1.81
N GLY A 61 4.97 11.53 2.81
CA GLY A 61 4.56 11.59 4.21
C GLY A 61 3.87 10.29 4.62
N ASP A 62 2.55 10.34 4.78
CA ASP A 62 1.70 9.22 5.15
C ASP A 62 0.74 8.79 4.03
N ARG A 63 0.97 9.22 2.78
CA ARG A 63 0.13 8.84 1.64
C ARG A 63 0.95 8.05 0.62
N VAL A 64 0.51 6.83 0.35
CA VAL A 64 1.05 5.97 -0.70
C VAL A 64 0.17 6.10 -1.94
N VAL A 65 0.78 6.33 -3.10
CA VAL A 65 0.09 6.38 -4.38
C VAL A 65 0.74 5.37 -5.31
N MET A 66 -0.03 4.40 -5.78
CA MET A 66 0.48 3.43 -6.74
C MET A 66 0.46 4.04 -8.14
N THR A 67 1.65 4.24 -8.70
CA THR A 67 1.83 4.91 -10.00
C THR A 67 1.86 3.90 -11.15
N SER A 68 2.20 2.64 -10.86
CA SER A 68 2.36 1.57 -11.86
C SER A 68 1.99 0.21 -11.28
N GLY A 69 1.56 -0.73 -12.13
CA GLY A 69 1.25 -2.11 -11.75
C GLY A 69 -0.25 -2.42 -11.75
N PRO A 70 -0.68 -3.56 -11.19
CA PRO A 70 -2.09 -3.98 -11.19
C PRO A 70 -3.00 -3.06 -10.35
N HIS A 71 -2.43 -2.19 -9.52
CA HIS A 71 -3.16 -1.24 -8.66
C HIS A 71 -2.86 0.22 -9.04
N GLN A 72 -2.51 0.49 -10.30
CA GLN A 72 -2.25 1.85 -10.78
C GLN A 72 -3.44 2.79 -10.49
N GLY A 73 -3.14 3.95 -9.89
CA GLY A 73 -4.13 4.96 -9.52
C GLY A 73 -4.77 4.75 -8.15
N VAL A 74 -4.52 3.61 -7.49
CA VAL A 74 -4.96 3.37 -6.12
C VAL A 74 -4.09 4.16 -5.15
N ARG A 75 -4.74 4.69 -4.12
CA ARG A 75 -4.10 5.47 -3.06
C ARG A 75 -4.30 4.73 -1.75
N PHE A 76 -3.30 4.76 -0.89
CA PHE A 76 -3.34 4.23 0.46
C PHE A 76 -2.86 5.29 1.44
N HIS A 77 -3.40 5.27 2.63
CA HIS A 77 -3.02 6.05 3.79
C HIS A 77 -2.19 5.16 4.70
N ARG A 78 -0.95 5.56 4.96
CA ARG A 78 -0.04 4.93 5.91
C ARG A 78 -0.39 5.42 7.31
N VAL A 79 -1.18 4.63 8.02
CA VAL A 79 -1.52 4.92 9.42
C VAL A 79 -0.30 4.69 10.31
N SER A 80 0.55 3.71 10.01
CA SER A 80 1.76 3.41 10.79
C SER A 80 2.81 2.68 9.95
N THR A 81 4.00 2.46 10.52
CA THR A 81 5.05 1.62 9.91
C THR A 81 4.50 0.21 9.71
N GLY A 82 4.30 -0.18 8.45
CA GLY A 82 3.70 -1.47 8.12
C GLY A 82 2.16 -1.52 8.20
N PHE A 83 1.46 -0.42 8.47
CA PHE A 83 -0.01 -0.38 8.42
C PHE A 83 -0.49 0.62 7.38
N LEU A 84 -1.20 0.12 6.38
CA LEU A 84 -1.76 0.87 5.28
C LEU A 84 -3.28 0.71 5.27
N ARG A 85 -3.99 1.72 4.79
CA ARG A 85 -5.43 1.69 4.57
C ARG A 85 -5.74 2.26 3.20
N VAL A 86 -6.59 1.64 2.41
CA VAL A 86 -6.94 2.20 1.10
C VAL A 86 -7.64 3.54 1.28
N ILE A 87 -7.40 4.46 0.35
CA ILE A 87 -8.14 5.70 0.25
C ILE A 87 -9.06 5.54 -0.95
N GLY A 88 -10.37 5.62 -0.70
CA GLY A 88 -11.39 5.62 -1.75
C GLY A 88 -11.24 6.83 -2.68
N LYS A 89 -11.94 6.80 -3.82
CA LYS A 89 -11.89 7.90 -4.79
C LYS A 89 -12.44 9.22 -4.22
N ASP A 90 -13.29 9.12 -3.20
CA ASP A 90 -13.84 10.22 -2.40
C ASP A 90 -12.83 10.81 -1.39
N GLY A 91 -11.61 10.27 -1.30
CA GLY A 91 -10.59 10.74 -0.37
C GLY A 91 -10.77 10.23 1.07
N LYS A 92 -11.77 9.39 1.32
CA LYS A 92 -12.02 8.76 2.64
C LYS A 92 -11.26 7.45 2.76
N ASP A 93 -10.81 7.14 3.96
CA ASP A 93 -10.29 5.83 4.31
C ASP A 93 -11.33 4.76 3.98
N GLY A 94 -11.02 3.92 2.99
CA GLY A 94 -11.86 2.78 2.65
C GLY A 94 -11.70 1.65 3.67
N PRO A 95 -12.53 0.61 3.56
CA PRO A 95 -12.48 -0.51 4.49
C PRO A 95 -11.14 -1.24 4.38
N LEU A 96 -10.62 -1.48 3.17
CA LEU A 96 -9.42 -2.28 2.93
C LEU A 96 -8.21 -1.75 3.73
N ARG A 97 -7.67 -2.58 4.62
CA ARG A 97 -6.43 -2.33 5.34
C ARG A 97 -5.38 -3.34 4.93
N CYS A 98 -4.14 -2.91 4.76
CA CYS A 98 -3.02 -3.77 4.42
C CYS A 98 -1.98 -3.69 5.52
N VAL A 99 -1.72 -4.81 6.17
CA VAL A 99 -0.81 -4.92 7.31
C VAL A 99 0.45 -5.69 6.92
N LEU A 100 1.60 -5.20 7.36
CA LEU A 100 2.88 -5.80 7.14
C LEU A 100 3.01 -7.02 8.04
N THR A 101 2.95 -8.19 7.44
CA THR A 101 3.04 -9.49 8.11
C THR A 101 4.45 -10.06 8.08
N THR A 102 5.48 -9.21 7.93
CA THR A 102 6.87 -9.65 8.08
C THR A 102 7.02 -10.40 9.39
N ARG A 103 7.29 -11.71 9.29
CA ARG A 103 7.68 -12.55 10.43
C ARG A 103 9.09 -12.11 10.84
N ASN A 104 9.22 -10.96 11.48
CA ASN A 104 10.36 -10.70 12.35
C ASN A 104 10.14 -11.54 13.61
N ASN A 105 10.42 -12.83 13.50
CA ASN A 105 10.68 -13.64 14.68
C ASN A 105 12.16 -13.39 15.01
N SER A 106 12.38 -12.72 16.14
CA SER A 106 13.67 -12.32 16.71
C SER A 106 14.64 -13.49 16.89
#